data_AF-A0A923ZGL5-F1
#
_entry.id   AF-A0A923ZGL5-F1
#
_cell.length_a   1.000
_cell.length_b   1.000
_cell.length_c   1.000
_cell.angle_alpha   90.00
_cell.angle_beta   90.00
_cell.angle_gamma   90.00
#
_symmetry.space_group_name_H-M   'P 1'
#
loop_
_entity.id
_entity.type
_entity.pdbx_description
1 polymer ?
#
loop_
_entity_poly.entity_id
_entity_poly.type
_entity_poly.pdbx_seq_one_letter_code
_entity_poly.pdbx_strand_id
1 'polypeptide(L)'
;MSRATSLVKKIGTRFLPFADAATKELPLSRLLRLSLFQVSVGLAMVLLNATLNRVMIVELKISATLVSVLVALPLLFAPLRALIGHKSDNHRSILGWKRVPYIWAGTMMQFAGLAIMPFALLVMTGHGQSGPLAGEIFGAVAFLMVGAGVAVTQTAGLALAN
;
A
#
# COMPACT_ATOMS: atom_id res chain seq x y z
N MET A 1 -27.77 -21.39 -32.28
CA MET A 1 -27.13 -20.69 -31.13
C MET A 1 -25.94 -21.54 -30.70
N SER A 2 -24.74 -21.05 -30.99
CA SER A 2 -23.66 -21.85 -31.60
C SER A 2 -22.68 -22.45 -30.59
N ARG A 3 -22.23 -23.69 -30.85
CA ARG A 3 -21.23 -24.47 -30.09
C ARG A 3 -19.96 -23.68 -29.71
N ALA A 4 -19.64 -22.62 -30.45
CA ALA A 4 -18.53 -21.70 -30.18
C ALA A 4 -18.61 -21.04 -28.79
N THR A 5 -19.80 -20.66 -28.31
CA THR A 5 -19.96 -20.02 -26.99
C THR A 5 -19.63 -20.98 -25.85
N SER A 6 -19.84 -22.29 -26.04
CA SER A 6 -19.54 -23.32 -25.03
C SER A 6 -18.04 -23.62 -24.90
N LEU A 7 -17.28 -23.50 -26.00
CA LEU A 7 -15.83 -23.71 -26.02
C LEU A 7 -15.09 -22.53 -25.38
N VAL A 8 -15.51 -21.29 -25.66
CA VAL A 8 -14.98 -20.09 -24.98
C VAL A 8 -15.26 -20.14 -23.48
N LYS A 9 -16.44 -20.63 -23.07
CA LYS A 9 -16.80 -20.77 -21.65
C LYS A 9 -16.00 -21.87 -20.94
N LYS A 10 -15.71 -22.99 -21.61
CA LYS A 10 -14.87 -24.09 -21.07
C LYS A 10 -13.38 -23.76 -20.99
N ILE A 11 -12.85 -22.96 -21.92
CA ILE A 11 -11.47 -22.45 -21.86
C ILE A 11 -11.36 -21.36 -20.80
N GLY A 12 -12.39 -20.50 -20.69
CA GLY A 12 -12.50 -19.45 -19.69
C GLY A 12 -12.41 -19.95 -18.26
N THR A 13 -13.14 -21.01 -17.86
CA THR A 13 -13.09 -21.49 -16.46
C THR A 13 -11.81 -22.23 -16.10
N ARG A 14 -11.07 -22.79 -17.08
CA ARG A 14 -9.81 -23.49 -16.85
C ARG A 14 -8.61 -22.55 -16.73
N PHE A 15 -8.60 -21.42 -17.45
CA PHE A 15 -7.52 -20.42 -17.42
C PHE A 15 -7.86 -19.17 -16.60
N LEU A 16 -9.14 -18.89 -16.39
CA LEU A 16 -9.66 -17.78 -15.58
C LEU A 16 -10.70 -18.35 -14.59
N PRO A 17 -10.30 -19.13 -13.57
CA PRO A 17 -11.24 -19.68 -12.57
C PRO A 17 -12.02 -18.58 -11.83
N PHE A 18 -11.49 -17.35 -11.82
CA PHE A 18 -12.12 -16.13 -11.28
C PHE A 18 -13.14 -15.48 -12.24
N ALA A 19 -13.27 -15.92 -13.49
CA ALA A 19 -14.36 -15.49 -14.37
C ALA A 19 -15.73 -15.94 -13.86
N ASP A 20 -15.77 -17.01 -13.04
CA ASP A 20 -16.97 -17.50 -12.36
C ASP A 20 -17.30 -16.67 -11.09
N ALA A 21 -16.36 -15.85 -10.60
CA ALA A 21 -16.58 -14.93 -9.47
C ALA A 21 -17.16 -13.57 -9.90
N ALA A 22 -17.32 -13.30 -11.20
CA ALA A 22 -17.91 -12.06 -11.69
C ALA A 22 -19.44 -12.11 -11.59
N THR A 23 -20.01 -11.34 -10.66
CA THR A 23 -21.45 -11.16 -10.48
C THR A 23 -21.95 -9.87 -11.12
N LYS A 24 -23.27 -9.68 -11.22
CA LYS A 24 -23.86 -8.41 -11.74
C LYS A 24 -23.42 -7.18 -10.94
N GLU A 25 -23.11 -7.34 -9.65
CA GLU A 25 -22.71 -6.26 -8.74
C GLU A 25 -21.19 -5.99 -8.76
N LEU A 26 -20.39 -7.01 -9.10
CA LEU A 26 -18.93 -6.98 -9.22
C LEU A 26 -18.49 -7.47 -10.61
N PRO A 27 -18.67 -6.64 -11.66
CA PRO A 27 -18.20 -6.99 -12.99
C PRO A 27 -16.67 -7.12 -13.03
N LEU A 28 -16.15 -7.95 -13.95
CA LEU A 28 -14.72 -8.24 -14.07
C LEU A 28 -13.84 -6.97 -14.18
N SER A 29 -14.34 -5.92 -14.83
CA SER A 29 -13.65 -4.63 -14.96
C SER A 29 -13.46 -3.90 -13.62
N ARG A 30 -14.41 -4.04 -12.69
CA ARG A 30 -14.32 -3.49 -11.33
C ARG A 30 -13.34 -4.31 -10.49
N LEU A 31 -13.38 -5.63 -10.59
CA LEU A 31 -12.42 -6.52 -9.93
C LEU A 31 -10.98 -6.25 -10.39
N LEU A 32 -10.77 -6.07 -11.69
CA LEU A 32 -9.45 -5.75 -12.24
C LEU A 32 -8.93 -4.39 -11.74
N ARG A 33 -9.80 -3.39 -11.61
CA ARG A 33 -9.40 -2.08 -11.07
C ARG A 33 -9.03 -2.16 -9.59
N LEU A 34 -9.81 -2.90 -8.81
CA LEU A 34 -9.54 -3.13 -7.39
C LEU A 34 -8.27 -3.97 -7.19
N SER A 35 -8.00 -4.95 -8.06
CA SER A 35 -6.77 -5.74 -7.98
C SER A 35 -5.54 -4.93 -8.34
N LEU A 36 -5.58 -4.07 -9.37
CA LEU A 36 -4.48 -3.17 -9.70
C LEU A 36 -4.13 -2.24 -8.54
N PHE A 37 -5.15 -1.77 -7.83
CA PHE A 37 -4.96 -1.00 -6.60
C PHE A 37 -4.24 -1.81 -5.51
N GLN A 38 -4.68 -3.04 -5.27
CA GLN A 38 -4.04 -3.93 -4.30
C GLN A 38 -2.60 -4.30 -4.70
N VAL A 39 -2.34 -4.50 -5.99
CA VAL A 39 -0.99 -4.76 -6.53
C VAL A 39 -0.06 -3.59 -6.24
N SER A 40 -0.50 -2.35 -6.44
CA SER A 40 0.29 -1.16 -6.14
C SER A 40 0.68 -1.09 -4.66
N VAL A 41 -0.26 -1.31 -3.75
CA VAL A 41 0.03 -1.34 -2.31
C VAL A 41 0.96 -2.50 -1.96
N GLY A 42 0.76 -3.67 -2.58
CA GLY A 42 1.64 -4.83 -2.42
C GLY A 42 3.08 -4.53 -2.83
N LEU A 43 3.27 -3.84 -3.95
CA LEU A 43 4.60 -3.45 -4.44
C LEU A 43 5.32 -2.54 -3.44
N ALA A 44 4.62 -1.56 -2.87
CA ALA A 44 5.19 -0.69 -1.84
C ALA A 44 5.62 -1.51 -0.60
N MET A 45 4.77 -2.46 -0.15
CA MET A 45 5.08 -3.31 0.99
C MET A 45 6.26 -4.24 0.76
N VAL A 46 6.42 -4.79 -0.46
CA VAL A 46 7.60 -5.58 -0.83
C VAL A 46 8.86 -4.72 -0.80
N LEU A 47 8.78 -3.49 -1.32
CA LEU A 47 9.91 -2.57 -1.33
C LEU A 47 10.38 -2.25 0.11
N LEU A 48 9.47 -1.96 1.03
CA LEU A 48 9.83 -1.70 2.44
C LEU A 48 10.39 -2.93 3.16
N ASN A 49 9.69 -4.05 3.09
CA ASN A 49 9.99 -5.19 3.97
C ASN A 49 11.08 -6.10 3.41
N ALA A 50 11.24 -6.17 2.09
CA ALA A 50 12.25 -7.00 1.44
C ALA A 50 13.43 -6.16 0.94
N THR A 51 13.20 -5.30 -0.07
CA THR A 51 14.29 -4.61 -0.76
C THR A 51 15.06 -3.67 0.16
N LEU A 52 14.35 -2.78 0.87
CA LEU A 52 14.98 -1.78 1.72
C LEU A 52 15.58 -2.39 2.97
N ASN A 53 14.90 -3.34 3.62
CA ASN A 53 15.47 -4.04 4.76
C ASN A 53 16.84 -4.66 4.41
N ARG A 54 16.92 -5.32 3.24
CA ARG A 54 18.17 -5.88 2.72
C ARG A 54 19.19 -4.79 2.38
N VAL A 55 18.80 -3.74 1.64
CA VAL A 55 19.69 -2.62 1.26
C VAL A 55 20.25 -1.88 2.47
N MET A 56 19.42 -1.62 3.48
CA MET A 56 19.85 -0.91 4.68
C MET A 56 20.89 -1.70 5.47
N ILE A 57 20.69 -3.01 5.63
CA ILE A 57 21.60 -3.85 6.42
C ILE A 57 22.85 -4.25 5.61
N VAL A 58 22.68 -4.75 4.39
CA VAL A 58 23.75 -5.40 3.62
C VAL A 58 24.58 -4.38 2.85
N GLU A 59 23.94 -3.48 2.11
CA GLU A 59 24.62 -2.47 1.28
C GLU A 59 25.08 -1.27 2.10
N LEU A 60 24.19 -0.69 2.89
CA LEU A 60 24.44 0.57 3.62
C LEU A 60 25.07 0.35 5.00
N LYS A 61 25.25 -0.90 5.43
CA LYS A 61 25.85 -1.29 6.72
C LYS A 61 25.20 -0.63 7.94
N ILE A 62 23.92 -0.29 7.84
CA ILE A 62 23.14 0.23 8.95
C ILE A 62 22.88 -0.90 9.95
N SER A 63 22.95 -0.61 11.25
CA SER A 63 22.71 -1.60 12.30
C SER A 63 21.35 -2.27 12.14
N ALA A 64 21.33 -3.61 12.13
CA ALA A 64 20.12 -4.40 12.02
C ALA A 64 19.10 -4.08 13.13
N THR A 65 19.57 -3.64 14.31
CA THR A 65 18.69 -3.23 15.41
C THR A 65 17.88 -2.00 15.04
N LEU A 66 18.53 -0.99 14.46
CA LEU A 66 17.90 0.24 14.00
C LEU A 66 16.91 -0.05 12.86
N VAL A 67 17.34 -0.82 11.86
CA VAL A 67 16.47 -1.20 10.73
C VAL A 67 15.23 -1.97 11.23
N SER A 68 15.39 -2.88 12.19
CA SER A 68 14.28 -3.63 12.78
C SER A 68 13.25 -2.72 13.47
N VAL A 69 13.73 -1.69 14.18
CA VAL A 69 12.84 -0.69 14.79
C VAL A 69 12.07 0.07 13.71
N LEU A 70 12.76 0.55 12.66
CA LEU A 70 12.12 1.29 11.55
C LEU A 70 11.06 0.45 10.82
N VAL A 71 11.37 -0.81 10.51
CA VAL A 71 10.45 -1.74 9.83
C VAL A 71 9.24 -2.11 10.69
N ALA A 72 9.37 -2.05 12.02
CA ALA A 72 8.25 -2.26 12.94
C ALA A 72 7.30 -1.05 13.04
N LEU A 73 7.75 0.17 12.73
CA LEU A 73 6.94 1.40 12.85
C LEU A 73 5.61 1.34 12.07
N PRO A 74 5.55 0.88 10.80
CA PRO A 74 4.28 0.70 10.09
C PRO A 74 3.25 -0.14 10.84
N LEU A 75 3.68 -1.13 11.62
CA LEU A 75 2.77 -2.02 12.37
C LEU A 75 2.02 -1.27 13.48
N LEU A 76 2.54 -0.13 13.96
CA LEU A 76 1.86 0.70 14.96
C LEU A 76 0.54 1.28 14.42
N PHE A 77 0.39 1.40 13.10
CA PHE A 77 -0.86 1.86 12.48
C PHE A 77 -1.88 0.72 12.29
N ALA A 78 -1.52 -0.52 12.59
CA ALA A 78 -2.42 -1.67 12.47
C ALA A 78 -3.77 -1.49 13.21
N PRO A 79 -3.82 -1.07 14.49
CA PRO A 79 -5.08 -0.86 15.21
C PRO A 79 -5.87 0.36 14.71
N LEU A 80 -5.17 1.41 14.24
CA LEU A 80 -5.80 2.63 13.73
C LEU A 80 -6.66 2.37 12.47
N ARG A 81 -6.39 1.27 11.76
CA ARG A 81 -7.20 0.81 10.62
C ARG A 81 -8.69 0.70 10.94
N ALA A 82 -9.06 0.23 12.14
CA ALA A 82 -10.45 0.09 12.54
C ALA A 82 -11.15 1.46 12.67
N LEU A 83 -10.46 2.44 13.27
CA LEU A 83 -10.95 3.81 13.42
C LEU A 83 -11.07 4.51 12.06
N ILE A 84 -10.08 4.34 11.20
CA ILE A 84 -10.08 4.91 9.84
C ILE A 84 -11.24 4.33 9.02
N GLY A 85 -11.48 3.01 9.12
CA GLY A 85 -12.61 2.34 8.47
C GLY A 85 -13.95 2.96 8.88
N HIS A 86 -14.20 3.04 10.19
CA HIS A 86 -15.42 3.66 10.74
C HIS A 86 -15.60 5.11 10.30
N LYS A 87 -14.51 5.91 10.32
CA LYS A 87 -14.55 7.31 9.89
C LYS A 87 -14.80 7.45 8.38
N SER A 88 -14.28 6.53 7.57
CA SER A 88 -14.50 6.52 6.12
C SER A 88 -15.95 6.15 5.76
N ASP A 89 -16.60 5.30 6.55
CA ASP A 89 -17.98 4.87 6.34
C ASP A 89 -18.98 5.97 6.71
N ASN A 90 -18.72 6.70 7.80
CA ASN A 90 -19.58 7.76 8.31
C ASN A 90 -19.30 9.15 7.72
N HIS A 91 -18.35 9.27 6.78
CA HIS A 91 -17.97 10.54 6.20
C HIS A 91 -19.09 11.10 5.29
N ARG A 92 -19.75 12.17 5.74
CA ARG A 92 -20.68 12.96 4.92
C ARG A 92 -19.89 13.97 4.09
N SER A 93 -19.55 13.59 2.86
CA SER A 93 -18.94 14.50 1.89
C SER A 93 -20.01 15.38 1.25
N ILE A 94 -19.73 16.69 1.18
CA ILE A 94 -20.58 17.71 0.55
C ILE A 94 -20.72 17.44 -0.97
N LEU A 95 -19.73 16.77 -1.57
CA LEU A 95 -19.71 16.35 -2.98
C LEU A 95 -20.19 14.89 -3.22
N GLY A 96 -20.62 14.17 -2.17
CA GLY A 96 -20.99 12.75 -2.25
C GLY A 96 -19.81 11.77 -2.31
N TRP A 97 -18.56 12.25 -2.29
CA TRP A 97 -17.35 11.41 -2.32
C TRP A 97 -16.97 10.91 -0.91
N LYS A 98 -17.51 9.76 -0.52
CA LYS A 98 -17.28 9.23 0.84
C LYS A 98 -15.87 8.65 1.06
N ARG A 99 -15.35 7.87 0.09
CA ARG A 99 -14.10 7.10 0.25
C ARG A 99 -12.92 7.57 -0.61
N VAL A 100 -13.17 8.32 -1.69
CA VAL A 100 -12.12 8.82 -2.61
C VAL A 100 -11.09 9.71 -1.91
N PRO A 101 -11.47 10.64 -1.00
CA PRO A 101 -10.49 11.48 -0.31
C PRO A 101 -9.52 10.68 0.57
N TYR A 102 -10.00 9.61 1.22
CA TYR A 102 -9.15 8.74 2.04
C TYR A 102 -8.17 7.94 1.20
N ILE A 103 -8.63 7.37 0.08
CA ILE A 103 -7.75 6.66 -0.84
C ILE A 103 -6.66 7.59 -1.37
N TRP A 104 -7.05 8.80 -1.80
CA TRP A 104 -6.11 9.77 -2.33
C TRP A 104 -5.13 10.28 -1.26
N ALA A 105 -5.61 10.60 -0.06
CA ALA A 105 -4.75 11.01 1.04
C ALA A 105 -3.76 9.90 1.44
N GLY A 106 -4.23 8.65 1.48
CA GLY A 106 -3.38 7.50 1.78
C GLY A 106 -2.31 7.27 0.71
N THR A 107 -2.64 7.37 -0.58
CA THR A 107 -1.66 7.22 -1.66
C THR A 107 -0.67 8.37 -1.73
N MET A 108 -1.10 9.61 -1.46
CA MET A 108 -0.19 10.75 -1.33
C MET A 108 0.77 10.59 -0.14
N MET A 109 0.29 10.04 0.97
CA MET A 109 1.12 9.76 2.13
C MET A 109 2.16 8.66 1.85
N GLN A 110 1.78 7.60 1.13
CA GLN A 110 2.72 6.58 0.64
C GLN A 110 3.77 7.18 -0.28
N PHE A 111 3.34 7.99 -1.26
CA PHE A 111 4.23 8.64 -2.21
C PHE A 111 5.23 9.55 -1.48
N ALA A 112 4.76 10.38 -0.56
CA ALA A 112 5.62 11.26 0.21
C ALA A 112 6.63 10.49 1.07
N GLY A 113 6.20 9.42 1.75
CA GLY A 113 7.10 8.58 2.53
C GLY A 113 8.18 7.92 1.66
N LEU A 114 7.80 7.35 0.51
CA LEU A 114 8.74 6.76 -0.45
C LEU A 114 9.68 7.80 -1.08
N ALA A 115 9.21 9.03 -1.29
CA ALA A 115 10.02 10.12 -1.84
C ALA A 115 11.07 10.63 -0.84
N ILE A 116 10.76 10.67 0.46
CA ILE A 116 11.69 11.11 1.52
C ILE A 116 12.76 10.04 1.78
N MET A 117 12.41 8.77 1.61
CA MET A 117 13.20 7.63 2.07
C MET A 117 14.64 7.57 1.52
N PRO A 118 14.91 7.77 0.20
CA PRO A 118 16.29 7.77 -0.31
C PRO A 118 17.16 8.85 0.33
N PHE A 119 16.60 10.03 0.57
CA PHE A 119 17.32 11.15 1.19
C PHE A 119 17.58 10.89 2.67
N ALA A 120 16.61 10.31 3.39
CA ALA A 120 16.80 9.91 4.77
C ALA A 120 17.96 8.90 4.92
N LEU A 121 18.00 7.89 4.04
CA LEU A 121 19.07 6.89 4.03
C LEU A 121 20.43 7.48 3.65
N LEU A 122 20.48 8.43 2.71
CA LEU A 122 21.70 9.14 2.34
C LEU A 122 22.28 9.91 3.52
N VAL A 123 21.44 10.65 4.26
CA VAL A 123 21.87 11.38 5.46
C VAL A 123 22.31 10.42 6.57
N MET A 124 21.59 9.31 6.75
CA MET A 124 21.89 8.32 7.79
C MET A 124 23.21 7.58 7.56
N THR A 125 23.66 7.47 6.31
CA THR A 125 24.96 6.87 5.95
C THR A 125 26.12 7.86 5.99
N GLY A 126 25.89 9.10 6.45
CA GLY A 126 26.93 10.12 6.60
C GLY A 126 27.31 10.85 5.30
N HIS A 127 26.59 10.62 4.20
CA HIS A 127 26.81 11.31 2.92
C HIS A 127 26.06 12.65 2.82
N GLY A 128 25.28 13.02 3.86
CA GLY A 128 24.51 14.26 3.92
C GLY A 128 25.27 15.40 4.62
N GLN A 129 24.78 16.63 4.45
CA GLN A 129 25.30 17.80 5.18
C GLN A 129 24.81 17.86 6.64
N SER A 130 23.76 17.10 6.97
CA SER A 130 23.20 17.00 8.32
C SER A 130 23.73 15.76 9.05
N GLY A 131 23.70 15.79 10.39
CA GLY A 131 24.20 14.69 11.21
C GLY A 131 23.36 13.40 11.12
N PRO A 132 23.91 12.23 11.51
CA PRO A 132 23.26 10.92 11.37
C PRO A 132 21.86 10.86 12.01
N LEU A 133 21.67 11.53 13.15
CA LEU A 133 20.40 11.59 13.87
C LEU A 133 19.26 12.21 13.05
N ALA A 134 19.56 13.17 12.16
CA ALA A 134 18.56 13.69 11.24
C ALA A 134 18.09 12.61 10.26
N GLY A 135 19.02 11.79 9.74
CA GLY A 135 18.70 10.68 8.85
C GLY A 135 17.81 9.62 9.51
N GLU A 136 18.06 9.31 10.78
CA GLU A 136 17.23 8.39 11.57
C GLU A 136 15.81 8.93 11.77
N ILE A 137 15.67 10.22 12.11
CA ILE A 137 14.36 10.87 12.28
C ILE A 137 13.58 10.89 10.96
N PHE A 138 14.21 11.35 9.87
CA PHE A 138 13.56 11.37 8.56
C PHE A 138 13.25 9.95 8.06
N GLY A 139 14.08 8.97 8.40
CA GLY A 139 13.82 7.55 8.12
C GLY A 139 12.60 7.05 8.88
N ALA A 140 12.50 7.33 10.17
CA ALA A 140 11.34 6.99 10.99
C ALA A 140 10.05 7.64 10.46
N VAL A 141 10.11 8.93 10.11
CA VAL A 141 8.99 9.65 9.49
C VAL A 141 8.59 9.01 8.16
N ALA A 142 9.56 8.69 7.29
CA ALA A 142 9.29 8.04 6.02
C ALA A 142 8.59 6.68 6.20
N PHE A 143 9.09 5.82 7.08
CA PHE A 143 8.47 4.53 7.39
C PHE A 143 7.06 4.69 7.98
N LEU A 144 6.87 5.63 8.91
CA LEU A 144 5.54 5.93 9.48
C LEU A 144 4.57 6.43 8.41
N MET A 145 5.00 7.33 7.53
CA MET A 145 4.16 7.86 6.44
C MET A 145 3.75 6.74 5.48
N VAL A 146 4.67 5.88 5.05
CA VAL A 146 4.29 4.78 4.17
C VAL A 146 3.37 3.80 4.89
N GLY A 147 3.65 3.45 6.14
CA GLY A 147 2.80 2.55 6.93
C GLY A 147 1.38 3.07 7.13
N ALA A 148 1.25 4.34 7.54
CA ALA A 148 -0.03 5.01 7.67
C ALA A 148 -0.76 5.11 6.33
N GLY A 149 -0.04 5.47 5.26
CA GLY A 149 -0.59 5.54 3.92
C GLY A 149 -1.13 4.18 3.44
N VAL A 150 -0.42 3.07 3.70
CA VAL A 150 -0.86 1.69 3.42
C VAL A 150 -2.12 1.36 4.22
N ALA A 151 -2.12 1.63 5.52
CA ALA A 151 -3.26 1.37 6.40
C ALA A 151 -4.54 2.11 5.96
N VAL A 152 -4.42 3.40 5.58
CA VAL A 152 -5.56 4.21 5.10
C VAL A 152 -6.05 3.73 3.73
N THR A 153 -5.13 3.51 2.81
CA THR A 153 -5.43 3.14 1.42
C THR A 153 -6.10 1.77 1.34
N GLN A 154 -5.60 0.78 2.08
CA GLN A 154 -6.16 -0.58 2.10
C GLN A 154 -7.54 -0.64 2.74
N THR A 155 -7.72 0.02 3.88
CA THR A 155 -9.01 -0.01 4.60
C THR A 155 -10.12 0.62 3.77
N ALA A 156 -9.85 1.76 3.12
CA ALA A 156 -10.81 2.41 2.25
C ALA A 156 -11.01 1.66 0.92
N GLY A 157 -9.95 1.06 0.36
CA GLY A 157 -9.97 0.35 -0.92
C GLY A 157 -10.69 -1.00 -0.86
N LEU A 158 -10.44 -1.80 0.18
CA LEU A 158 -11.12 -3.09 0.38
C LEU A 158 -12.62 -2.90 0.62
N ALA A 159 -13.00 -1.81 1.29
CA ALA A 159 -14.40 -1.48 1.51
C ALA A 159 -15.18 -1.07 0.24
N LEU A 160 -14.51 -0.93 -0.92
CA LEU A 160 -15.17 -0.77 -2.23
C LEU A 160 -15.52 -2.12 -2.89
N ALA A 161 -14.99 -3.22 -2.37
CA ALA A 161 -15.29 -4.57 -2.83
C ALA A 161 -16.48 -5.21 -2.06
N ASN A 162 -16.83 -4.63 -0.91
CA ASN A 162 -17.96 -5.02 -0.07
C ASN A 162 -19.26 -4.33 -0.49
#